data_AF-A0A359MV04-F1
#
_entry.id   AF-A0A359MV04-F1
#
_cell.length_a   1.000
_cell.length_b   1.000
_cell.length_c   1.000
_cell.angle_alpha   90.00
_cell.angle_beta   90.00
_cell.angle_gamma   90.00
#
_symmetry.space_group_name_H-M   'P 1'
#
loop_
_entity.id
_entity.type
_entity.pdbx_description
1 polymer ?
#
loop_
_entity_poly.entity_id
_entity_poly.type
_entity_poly.pdbx_seq_one_letter_code
_entity_poly.pdbx_strand_id
1 'polypeptide(L)' 'YVREHFSGVGALAQIILCGSGANLPQLDQWLGQLVQIPTQIGNALLHIKPNHMSKKMSQSTQFATAIGLALAA' A
#
# COMPACT_ATOMS: atom_id res chain seq x y z
N TYR A 1 -12.53 -6.62 -16.38
CA TYR A 1 -11.28 -7.35 -16.09
C TYR A 1 -11.13 -7.76 -14.62
N VAL A 2 -10.76 -6.89 -13.67
CA VAL A 2 -10.52 -7.30 -12.26
C VAL A 2 -11.77 -7.92 -11.62
N ARG A 3 -12.94 -7.27 -11.74
CA ARG A 3 -14.20 -7.79 -11.18
C ARG A 3 -14.63 -9.14 -11.75
N GLU A 4 -14.27 -9.45 -13.00
CA GLU A 4 -14.63 -10.71 -13.65
C GLU A 4 -13.80 -11.89 -13.12
N HIS A 5 -12.54 -11.64 -12.76
CA HIS A 5 -11.59 -12.68 -12.31
C HIS A 5 -11.68 -12.96 -10.81
N PHE A 6 -12.25 -12.04 -10.03
CA PHE A 6 -12.46 -12.18 -8.59
C PHE A 6 -13.94 -12.37 -8.21
N SER A 7 -14.79 -12.82 -9.14
CA SER A 7 -16.25 -12.91 -8.94
C SER A 7 -16.69 -13.86 -7.80
N GLY A 8 -15.84 -14.79 -7.37
CA GLY A 8 -16.08 -15.68 -6.22
C GLY A 8 -15.61 -15.14 -4.87
N VAL A 9 -14.87 -14.03 -4.87
CA VAL A 9 -14.43 -13.32 -3.67
C VAL A 9 -15.25 -12.04 -3.57
N GLY A 10 -15.70 -11.66 -2.38
CA GLY A 10 -16.56 -10.48 -2.20
C GLY A 10 -15.98 -9.20 -2.85
N ALA A 11 -16.80 -8.15 -2.96
CA ALA A 11 -16.38 -6.89 -3.56
C ALA A 11 -15.09 -6.35 -2.91
N LEU A 12 -14.09 -6.03 -3.73
CA LEU A 12 -12.84 -5.40 -3.27
C LEU A 12 -13.14 -4.01 -2.70
N ALA A 13 -12.88 -3.82 -1.41
CA ALA A 13 -13.17 -2.56 -0.72
C ALA A 13 -12.15 -1.46 -1.01
N GLN A 14 -10.86 -1.81 -1.11
CA GLN A 14 -9.78 -0.86 -1.40
C GLN A 14 -8.54 -1.54 -1.99
N ILE A 15 -7.65 -0.73 -2.57
CA ILE A 15 -6.29 -1.07 -2.98
C ILE A 15 -5.32 -0.21 -2.16
N ILE A 16 -4.33 -0.86 -1.55
CA ILE A 16 -3.22 -0.17 -0.88
C ILE A 16 -1.95 -0.41 -1.68
N LEU A 17 -1.30 0.67 -2.14
CA LEU A 17 -0.07 0.62 -2.92
C LEU A 17 1.16 0.63 -2.01
N CYS A 18 2.07 -0.32 -2.22
CA CYS A 18 3.31 -0.48 -1.46
C CYS A 18 4.51 -0.64 -2.41
N GLY A 19 5.73 -0.55 -1.87
CA GLY A 19 6.98 -0.62 -2.62
C GLY A 19 7.35 0.68 -3.33
N SER A 20 8.52 0.71 -3.97
CA SER A 20 9.04 1.92 -4.62
C SER A 20 8.19 2.37 -5.82
N GLY A 21 7.52 1.43 -6.51
CA GLY A 21 6.63 1.73 -7.64
C GLY A 21 5.41 2.55 -7.23
N ALA A 22 4.98 2.48 -5.97
CA ALA A 22 3.87 3.28 -5.46
C ALA A 22 4.17 4.79 -5.45
N ASN A 23 5.45 5.20 -5.52
CA ASN A 23 5.84 6.61 -5.53
C ASN A 23 5.71 7.28 -6.91
N LEU A 24 5.22 6.57 -7.93
CA LEU A 24 4.93 7.18 -9.22
C LEU A 24 3.83 8.24 -9.04
N PRO A 25 4.05 9.50 -9.48
CA PRO A 25 3.07 10.57 -9.29
C PRO A 25 1.70 10.20 -9.85
N GLN A 26 0.66 10.40 -9.04
CA GLN A 26 -0.75 10.18 -9.39
C GLN A 26 -1.13 8.73 -9.74
N LEU A 27 -0.26 7.74 -9.46
CA LEU A 27 -0.55 6.35 -9.76
C LEU A 27 -1.80 5.84 -9.03
N ASP A 28 -1.99 6.22 -7.78
CA ASP A 28 -3.17 5.90 -6.97
C ASP A 28 -4.46 6.44 -7.60
N GLN A 29 -4.44 7.70 -8.05
CA GLN A 29 -5.57 8.35 -8.70
C GLN A 29 -5.90 7.67 -10.04
N TRP A 30 -4.89 7.48 -10.88
CA TRP A 30 -5.03 6.85 -12.19
C TRP A 30 -5.56 5.42 -12.07
N LEU A 31 -4.99 4.62 -11.16
CA LEU A 31 -5.42 3.24 -10.96
C LEU A 31 -6.84 3.19 -10.39
N GLY A 32 -7.15 4.04 -9.39
CA GLY A 32 -8.48 4.11 -8.79
C GLY A 32 -9.57 4.45 -9.81
N GLN A 33 -9.29 5.36 -10.75
CA GLN A 33 -10.18 5.67 -11.87
C GLN A 33 -10.30 4.50 -12.85
N LEU A 34 -9.19 3.82 -13.16
CA LEU A 34 -9.18 2.71 -14.11
C LEU A 34 -10.01 1.52 -13.62
N VAL A 35 -9.87 1.15 -12.34
CA VAL A 35 -10.52 -0.06 -11.80
C VAL A 35 -11.81 0.22 -11.02
N GLN A 36 -12.13 1.49 -10.77
CA GLN A 36 -13.30 1.92 -9.99
C GLN A 36 -13.30 1.30 -8.59
N ILE A 37 -12.14 1.32 -7.93
CA ILE A 37 -11.90 0.83 -6.56
C ILE A 37 -11.09 1.90 -5.81
N PRO A 38 -11.47 2.28 -4.57
CA PRO A 38 -10.68 3.21 -3.76
C PRO A 38 -9.21 2.76 -3.67
N THR A 39 -8.28 3.62 -4.07
CA THR A 39 -6.86 3.31 -4.12
C THR A 39 -6.08 4.37 -3.34
N GLN A 40 -5.14 3.93 -2.50
CA GLN A 40 -4.31 4.84 -1.70
C GLN A 40 -2.87 4.35 -1.58
N ILE A 41 -1.95 5.27 -1.31
CA ILE A 41 -0.57 4.96 -0.94
C ILE A 41 -0.52 4.41 0.49
N GLY A 42 0.07 3.23 0.67
CA GLY A 42 0.21 2.60 1.97
C GLY A 42 1.30 3.23 2.83
N ASN A 43 1.04 3.34 4.13
CA ASN A 43 2.04 3.76 5.11
C ASN A 43 2.34 2.60 6.07
N ALA A 44 3.45 1.89 5.82
CA ALA A 44 3.87 0.76 6.67
C ALA A 44 4.27 1.18 8.09
N LEU A 45 4.47 2.47 8.34
CA LEU A 45 4.87 3.01 9.64
C LEU A 45 3.68 3.54 10.46
N LEU A 46 2.44 3.47 9.95
CA LEU A 46 1.26 4.08 10.55
C LEU A 46 1.07 3.74 12.05
N HIS A 47 1.43 2.52 12.44
CA HIS A 47 1.28 2.01 13.81
C HIS A 47 2.62 1.79 14.53
N ILE A 48 3.72 2.28 13.97
CA ILE A 48 5.05 2.20 14.60
C ILE A 48 5.31 3.47 15.38
N LYS A 49 5.68 3.35 16.66
CA LYS A 49 5.92 4.51 17.52
C LYS A 49 7.13 5.32 17.00
N PRO A 50 7.09 6.68 17.04
CA PRO A 50 8.14 7.53 16.48
C PRO A 50 9.56 7.30 17.02
N ASN A 51 9.69 6.92 18.28
CA ASN A 51 10.97 6.62 18.92
C ASN A 51 11.64 5.35 18.37
N HIS A 52 10.94 4.54 17.56
CA HIS A 52 11.48 3.36 16.86
C HIS A 52 11.74 3.62 15.37
N MET A 53 11.58 4.87 14.90
CA MET A 53 11.73 5.21 13.48
C MET A 53 13.02 5.99 13.24
N SER A 54 13.81 5.54 12.25
CA SER A 54 14.91 6.35 11.73
C SER A 54 14.38 7.45 10.81
N LYS A 55 15.01 8.63 10.82
CA LYS A 55 14.72 9.71 9.86
C LYS A 55 14.84 9.26 8.40
N LYS A 56 15.63 8.22 8.12
CA LYS A 56 15.78 7.63 6.78
C LYS A 56 14.55 6.84 6.31
N MET A 57 13.60 6.54 7.20
CA MET A 57 12.38 5.80 6.89
C MET A 57 11.22 6.70 6.42
N SER A 58 11.51 7.91 5.95
CA SER A 58 10.50 8.83 5.41
C SER A 58 9.75 8.25 4.20
N GLN A 59 10.36 7.29 3.48
CA GLN A 59 9.72 6.56 2.37
C GLN A 59 9.19 5.20 2.86
N SER A 60 8.12 5.21 3.66
CA SER A 60 7.59 4.02 4.33
C SER A 60 7.12 2.92 3.39
N THR A 61 6.66 3.27 2.18
CA THR A 61 6.19 2.31 1.15
C THR A 61 7.26 1.29 0.77
N GLN A 62 8.54 1.70 0.69
CA GLN A 62 9.64 0.84 0.25
C GLN A 62 10.02 -0.25 1.27
N PHE A 63 9.74 0.01 2.54
CA PHE A 63 10.12 -0.87 3.64
C PHE A 63 8.99 -1.78 4.09
N ALA A 64 7.83 -1.79 3.41
CA ALA A 64 6.66 -2.57 3.81
C ALA A 64 7.00 -4.04 4.09
N THR A 65 7.77 -4.69 3.20
CA THR A 65 8.19 -6.08 3.39
C THR A 65 9.13 -6.25 4.58
N ALA A 66 10.16 -5.40 4.72
CA ALA A 66 11.12 -5.49 5.80
C ALA A 66 10.47 -5.23 7.18
N ILE A 67 9.56 -4.26 7.25
CA ILE A 67 8.77 -3.97 8.45
C ILE A 67 7.86 -5.16 8.77
N GLY A 68 7.20 -5.75 7.78
CA GLY A 68 6.38 -6.94 7.96
C GLY A 68 7.19 -8.13 8.52
N LEU A 69 8.40 -8.35 8.02
CA LEU A 69 9.31 -9.38 8.55
C LEU A 69 9.74 -9.08 9.99
N ALA A 70 10.04 -7.82 10.31
CA ALA A 70 10.44 -7.41 11.66
C ALA A 70 9.30 -7.54 12.68
N LEU A 71 8.04 -7.40 12.26
CA LEU A 71 6.85 -7.57 13.11
C LEU A 71 6.48 -9.05 13.34
N ALA A 72 6.94 -9.95 12.46
CA ALA A 72 6.70 -11.38 12.61
C ALA A 72 7.66 -12.06 13.59
N ALA A 73 8.75 -11.38 13.96
CA ALA A 73 9.75 -11.83 14.93
C ALA A 73 9.34 -11.49 16.38
#